data_AF-D2PHX9-F1
#
_entry.id   AF-D2PHX9-F1
#
_cell.length_a   1.000
_cell.length_b   1.000
_cell.length_c   1.000
_cell.angle_alpha   90.00
_cell.angle_beta   90.00
_cell.angle_gamma   90.00
#
_symmetry.space_group_name_H-M   'P 1'
#
loop_
_entity.id
_entity.type
_entity.pdbx_description
1 polymer ?
#
loop_
_entity_poly.entity_id
_entity_poly.type
_entity_poly.pdbx_seq_one_letter_code
_entity_poly.pdbx_strand_id
1 'polypeptide(L)'
;MVVSQSRIRPSRLMLYISLTETILLAGLFYAGIATLFYDKFPLNAYSEALTLSSHITLAMLVGFFGAAMLAQSVREGIRSVYLFSLLNLLFIGIAAAGGLAFYGLLIPDYAYLMALGFFGSLFCTSSVLFYAI
;
A
#
# COMPACT_ATOMS: atom_id res chain seq x y z
N MET A 1 17.44 24.30 12.87
CA MET A 1 17.17 23.38 11.75
C MET A 1 18.50 23.18 11.04
N VAL A 2 19.24 22.12 11.37
CA VAL A 2 20.54 21.87 10.74
C VAL A 2 20.25 21.31 9.35
N VAL A 3 20.38 22.16 8.33
CA VAL A 3 20.36 21.76 6.92
C VAL A 3 21.68 21.02 6.65
N SER A 4 21.68 19.73 6.96
CA SER A 4 22.84 18.86 6.78
C SER A 4 22.77 18.21 5.40
N GLN A 5 23.52 18.78 4.46
CA GLN A 5 23.89 18.27 3.14
C GLN A 5 22.75 17.84 2.21
N SER A 6 22.83 18.24 0.94
CA SER A 6 21.99 17.74 -0.13
C SER A 6 22.21 16.23 -0.31
N ARG A 7 21.53 15.40 0.49
CA ARG A 7 21.36 13.98 0.19
C ARG A 7 20.59 13.90 -1.13
N ILE A 8 21.31 13.57 -2.19
CA ILE A 8 20.74 13.33 -3.51
C ILE A 8 19.92 12.01 -3.48
N ARG A 9 20.26 11.08 -2.57
CA ARG A 9 19.61 9.77 -2.44
C ARG A 9 19.20 9.43 -1.00
N PRO A 10 18.03 8.79 -0.81
CA PRO A 10 17.61 8.15 0.43
C PRO A 10 18.56 7.05 0.92
N SER A 11 18.42 6.64 2.19
CA SER A 11 19.16 5.51 2.73
C SER A 11 18.74 4.15 2.15
N ARG A 12 19.60 3.14 2.33
CA ARG A 12 19.29 1.74 2.00
C ARG A 12 18.06 1.20 2.74
N LEU A 13 17.79 1.71 3.95
CA LEU A 13 16.60 1.33 4.70
C LEU A 13 15.33 1.78 3.98
N MET A 14 15.32 2.99 3.41
CA MET A 14 14.21 3.46 2.57
C MET A 14 14.04 2.59 1.32
N LEU A 15 15.14 2.17 0.69
CA LEU A 15 15.10 1.25 -0.45
C LEU A 15 14.44 -0.08 -0.06
N TYR A 16 14.83 -0.69 1.06
CA TYR A 16 14.24 -1.97 1.49
C TYR A 16 12.76 -1.84 1.88
N ILE A 17 12.39 -0.74 2.55
CA ILE A 17 11.00 -0.46 2.92
C ILE A 17 10.14 -0.31 1.66
N SER A 18 10.55 0.55 0.72
CA SER A 18 9.80 0.78 -0.53
C SER A 18 9.72 -0.45 -1.41
N LEU A 19 10.79 -1.24 -1.50
CA LEU A 19 10.80 -2.50 -2.25
C LEU A 19 9.85 -3.53 -1.63
N THR A 20 9.88 -3.67 -0.31
CA THR A 20 8.98 -4.60 0.40
C THR A 20 7.52 -4.18 0.24
N GLU A 21 7.22 -2.90 0.42
CA GLU A 21 5.86 -2.38 0.25
C GLU A 21 5.35 -2.56 -1.18
N THR A 22 6.20 -2.36 -2.19
CA THR A 22 5.85 -2.58 -3.61
C THR A 22 5.46 -4.04 -3.86
N ILE A 23 6.22 -4.99 -3.31
CA ILE A 23 5.93 -6.43 -3.43
C ILE A 23 4.62 -6.77 -2.72
N LEU A 24 4.39 -6.21 -1.52
CA LEU A 24 3.15 -6.41 -0.77
C LEU A 24 1.93 -5.86 -1.51
N LEU A 25 2.04 -4.67 -2.11
CA LEU A 25 0.99 -4.07 -2.93
C LEU A 25 0.70 -4.91 -4.18
N ALA A 26 1.72 -5.46 -4.82
CA ALA A 26 1.53 -6.38 -5.95
C ALA A 26 0.79 -7.67 -5.52
N GLY A 27 1.17 -8.25 -4.38
CA GLY A 27 0.48 -9.41 -3.82
C GLY A 27 -0.96 -9.09 -3.43
N LEU A 28 -1.21 -7.90 -2.89
CA LEU A 28 -2.54 -7.45 -2.52
C LEU A 28 -3.44 -7.23 -3.74
N PHE A 29 -2.89 -6.66 -4.80
CA PHE A 29 -3.58 -6.50 -6.08
C PHE A 29 -3.93 -7.86 -6.70
N TYR A 30 -2.99 -8.81 -6.65
CA TYR A 30 -3.24 -10.19 -7.08
C TYR A 30 -4.37 -10.85 -6.27
N ALA A 31 -4.36 -10.72 -4.94
CA ALA A 31 -5.41 -11.25 -4.08
C ALA A 31 -6.78 -10.60 -4.39
N GLY A 32 -6.82 -9.29 -4.68
CA GLY A 32 -8.04 -8.57 -5.06
C GLY A 32 -8.56 -8.90 -6.46
N ILE A 33 -7.70 -9.28 -7.41
CA ILE A 33 -8.15 -9.81 -8.70
C ILE A 33 -8.65 -11.25 -8.56
N ALA A 34 -7.99 -12.06 -7.74
CA ALA A 34 -8.38 -13.45 -7.53
C ALA A 34 -9.83 -13.54 -7.03
N THR A 35 -10.27 -12.66 -6.13
CA THR A 35 -11.67 -12.61 -5.67
C THR A 35 -12.67 -12.35 -6.80
N LEU A 36 -12.34 -11.54 -7.80
CA LEU A 36 -13.19 -11.29 -8.98
C LEU A 36 -13.34 -12.53 -9.88
N PHE A 37 -12.28 -13.35 -9.99
CA PHE A 37 -12.33 -14.58 -10.77
C PHE A 37 -13.13 -15.69 -10.08
N TYR A 38 -13.15 -15.73 -8.75
CA TYR A 38 -13.87 -16.76 -7.99
C TYR A 38 -15.39 -16.60 -8.01
N ASP A 39 -15.90 -15.38 -8.22
CA ASP A 39 -17.33 -15.13 -8.44
C ASP A 39 -17.86 -15.84 -9.71
N LYS A 40 -16.96 -16.19 -10.65
CA LYS A 40 -17.26 -16.91 -11.90
C LYS A 40 -16.97 -18.41 -11.84
N PHE A 41 -16.14 -18.86 -10.89
CA PHE A 41 -15.71 -20.25 -10.72
C PHE A 41 -15.77 -20.63 -9.24
N PRO A 42 -16.91 -21.15 -8.76
CA PRO A 42 -17.12 -21.37 -7.33
C PRO A 42 -16.14 -22.42 -6.81
N LEU A 43 -15.28 -22.01 -5.89
CA LEU A 43 -14.47 -22.92 -5.09
C LEU A 43 -15.17 -23.21 -3.75
N ASN A 44 -14.63 -24.15 -2.97
CA ASN A 44 -15.12 -24.44 -1.63
C ASN A 44 -15.02 -23.19 -0.71
N ALA A 45 -15.90 -23.09 0.28
CA ALA A 45 -15.90 -22.00 1.27
C ALA A 45 -14.54 -21.77 1.98
N TYR A 46 -13.71 -22.81 2.07
CA TYR A 46 -12.35 -22.72 2.60
C TYR A 46 -11.43 -21.79 1.77
N SER A 47 -11.50 -21.86 0.44
CA SER A 47 -10.66 -21.04 -0.45
C SER A 47 -11.07 -19.57 -0.48
N GLU A 48 -12.36 -19.28 -0.36
CA GLU A 48 -12.86 -17.91 -0.22
C GLU A 48 -12.36 -17.28 1.10
N ALA A 49 -12.45 -18.01 2.21
CA ALA A 49 -11.93 -17.54 3.50
C ALA A 49 -10.40 -17.32 3.47
N LEU A 50 -9.66 -18.20 2.79
CA LEU A 50 -8.20 -18.09 2.68
C LEU A 50 -7.78 -16.86 1.85
N THR A 51 -8.46 -16.59 0.74
CA THR A 51 -8.18 -15.41 -0.10
C THR A 51 -8.52 -14.12 0.62
N LEU A 52 -9.68 -14.05 1.28
CA LEU A 52 -10.08 -12.89 2.07
C LEU A 52 -9.08 -12.60 3.21
N SER A 53 -8.68 -13.65 3.94
CA SER A 53 -7.67 -13.56 4.99
C SER A 53 -6.31 -13.08 4.44
N SER A 54 -5.89 -13.60 3.29
CA SER A 54 -4.65 -13.16 2.62
C SER A 54 -4.70 -11.68 2.20
N HIS A 55 -5.85 -11.21 1.72
CA HIS A 55 -6.02 -9.81 1.33
C HIS A 55 -5.93 -8.88 2.53
N ILE A 56 -6.64 -9.20 3.63
CA ILE A 56 -6.61 -8.40 4.87
C ILE A 56 -5.21 -8.36 5.47
N THR A 57 -4.53 -9.51 5.56
CA THR A 57 -3.17 -9.58 6.12
C THR A 57 -2.16 -8.77 5.28
N LEU A 58 -2.24 -8.86 3.96
CA LEU A 58 -1.43 -8.02 3.06
C LEU A 58 -1.77 -6.54 3.22
N ALA A 59 -3.05 -6.17 3.38
CA ALA A 59 -3.47 -4.78 3.56
C ALA A 59 -2.89 -4.19 4.86
N MET A 60 -2.88 -4.97 5.93
CA MET A 60 -2.27 -4.57 7.20
C MET A 60 -0.75 -4.40 7.08
N LEU A 61 -0.07 -5.31 6.37
CA LEU A 61 1.37 -5.19 6.11
C LEU A 61 1.69 -3.96 5.26
N VAL A 62 0.90 -3.68 4.22
CA VAL A 62 1.01 -2.44 3.42
C VAL A 62 0.85 -1.21 4.33
N GLY A 63 -0.16 -1.18 5.20
CA GLY A 63 -0.34 -0.10 6.17
C GLY A 63 0.85 0.08 7.11
N PHE A 64 1.42 -1.01 7.61
CA PHE A 64 2.61 -0.98 8.46
C PHE A 64 3.83 -0.41 7.71
N PHE A 65 4.12 -0.92 6.52
CA PHE A 65 5.27 -0.48 5.73
C PHE A 65 5.09 0.95 5.21
N GLY A 66 3.88 1.38 4.86
CA GLY A 66 3.60 2.76 4.48
C GLY A 66 3.83 3.73 5.64
N ALA A 67 3.44 3.36 6.87
CA ALA A 67 3.74 4.15 8.06
C ALA A 67 5.25 4.17 8.37
N ALA A 68 5.92 3.03 8.24
CA ALA A 68 7.38 2.94 8.41
C ALA A 68 8.13 3.79 7.37
N MET A 69 7.62 3.84 6.13
CA MET A 69 8.16 4.68 5.08
C MET A 69 8.04 6.17 5.42
N LEU A 70 6.86 6.61 5.87
CA LEU A 70 6.68 8.00 6.31
C LEU A 70 7.61 8.32 7.48
N ALA A 71 7.70 7.45 8.49
CA ALA A 71 8.59 7.65 9.63
C ALA A 71 10.06 7.77 9.19
N GLN A 72 10.51 6.93 8.25
CA GLN A 72 11.87 7.01 7.72
C GLN A 72 12.09 8.28 6.90
N SER A 73 11.11 8.70 6.08
CA SER A 73 11.21 9.88 5.23
C SER A 73 11.44 11.18 6.03
N VAL A 74 10.85 11.28 7.22
CA VAL A 74 11.07 12.39 8.17
C VAL A 74 12.55 12.47 8.60
N ARG A 75 13.21 11.32 8.76
CA ARG A 75 14.62 11.25 9.15
C ARG A 75 15.58 11.52 7.99
N GLU A 76 15.16 11.24 6.75
CA GLU A 76 15.98 11.49 5.55
C GLU A 76 16.08 12.97 5.19
N GLY A 77 15.08 13.78 5.53
CA GLY A 77 15.06 15.22 5.23
C GLY A 77 14.92 15.58 3.73
N ILE A 78 14.60 14.59 2.88
CA ILE A 78 14.40 14.78 1.44
C ILE A 78 12.92 15.09 1.17
N ARG A 79 12.61 16.32 0.75
CA ARG A 79 11.22 16.82 0.61
C ARG A 79 10.36 15.99 -0.33
N SER A 80 10.90 15.56 -1.48
CA SER A 80 10.16 14.74 -2.45
C SER A 80 9.74 13.41 -1.83
N VAL A 81 10.69 12.70 -1.21
CA VAL A 81 10.47 11.42 -0.54
C VAL A 81 9.42 11.57 0.56
N TYR A 82 9.52 12.62 1.39
CA TYR A 82 8.52 12.89 2.43
C TYR A 82 7.12 13.09 1.86
N LEU A 83 6.97 13.89 0.79
CA LEU A 83 5.67 14.12 0.15
C LEU A 83 5.08 12.84 -0.43
N PHE A 84 5.89 12.03 -1.12
CA PHE A 84 5.42 10.76 -1.67
C PHE A 84 5.08 9.75 -0.57
N SER A 85 5.85 9.67 0.51
CA SER A 85 5.53 8.80 1.65
C SER A 85 4.26 9.24 2.40
N LEU A 86 4.02 10.56 2.50
CA LEU A 86 2.79 11.10 3.09
C LEU A 86 1.56 10.77 2.23
N LEU A 87 1.66 11.00 0.91
CA LEU A 87 0.60 10.66 -0.04
C LEU A 87 0.34 9.16 -0.04
N ASN A 88 1.40 8.33 0.02
CA ASN A 88 1.28 6.88 0.12
C ASN A 88 0.41 6.48 1.33
N LEU A 89 0.73 6.99 2.52
CA LEU A 89 -0.03 6.69 3.73
C LEU A 89 -1.48 7.19 3.65
N LEU A 90 -1.71 8.35 3.02
CA LEU A 90 -3.04 8.90 2.80
C LEU A 90 -3.86 7.97 1.88
N PHE A 91 -3.29 7.52 0.77
CA PHE A 91 -3.92 6.58 -0.15
C PHE A 91 -4.22 5.23 0.50
N ILE A 92 -3.34 4.73 1.36
CA ILE A 92 -3.60 3.54 2.16
C ILE A 92 -4.76 3.78 3.14
N GLY A 93 -4.83 4.97 3.75
CA GLY A 93 -5.95 5.37 4.59
C GLY A 93 -7.28 5.39 3.84
N ILE A 94 -7.30 5.93 2.62
CA ILE A 94 -8.47 5.88 1.72
C ILE A 94 -8.83 4.43 1.41
N ALA A 95 -7.84 3.58 1.10
CA ALA A 95 -8.07 2.17 0.82
C ALA A 95 -8.68 1.44 2.02
N ALA A 96 -8.16 1.70 3.22
CA ALA A 96 -8.68 1.13 4.46
C ALA A 96 -10.11 1.61 4.78
N ALA A 97 -10.41 2.89 4.57
CA ALA A 97 -11.76 3.43 4.73
C ALA A 97 -12.74 2.80 3.74
N GLY A 98 -12.33 2.64 2.47
CA GLY A 98 -13.10 1.94 1.45
C GLY A 98 -13.34 0.47 1.81
N GLY A 99 -12.30 -0.24 2.25
CA GLY A 99 -12.43 -1.62 2.71
C GLY A 99 -13.39 -1.77 3.89
N LEU A 100 -13.26 -0.91 4.92
CA LEU A 100 -14.15 -0.93 6.08
C LEU A 100 -15.61 -0.66 5.68
N ALA A 101 -15.86 0.33 4.81
CA ALA A 101 -17.20 0.64 4.32
C ALA A 101 -17.78 -0.48 3.45
N PHE A 102 -16.96 -1.12 2.61
CA PHE A 102 -17.35 -2.28 1.82
C PHE A 102 -17.78 -3.45 2.70
N TYR A 103 -16.98 -3.83 3.70
CA TYR A 103 -17.34 -4.95 4.60
C TYR A 103 -18.47 -4.61 5.57
N GLY A 104 -18.68 -3.33 5.90
CA GLY A 104 -19.75 -2.89 6.79
C GLY A 104 -21.12 -2.73 6.11
N LEU A 105 -21.16 -2.33 4.84
CA LEU A 105 -22.39 -2.01 4.11
C LEU A 105 -22.65 -2.92 2.90
N LEU A 106 -21.66 -3.69 2.46
CA LEU A 106 -21.72 -4.56 1.27
C LEU A 106 -22.07 -3.81 -0.02
N ILE A 107 -21.70 -2.53 -0.12
CA ILE A 107 -21.92 -1.70 -1.30
C ILE A 107 -20.69 -1.77 -2.22
N PRO A 108 -20.82 -2.29 -3.47
CA PRO A 108 -19.69 -2.49 -4.39
C PRO A 108 -18.89 -1.23 -4.72
N ASP A 109 -19.52 -0.05 -4.64
CA ASP A 109 -18.86 1.23 -4.93
C ASP A 109 -17.63 1.49 -4.03
N TYR A 110 -17.68 1.01 -2.79
CA TYR A 110 -16.55 1.13 -1.86
C TYR A 110 -15.38 0.21 -2.20
N ALA A 111 -15.60 -0.88 -2.96
CA ALA A 111 -14.52 -1.70 -3.47
C ALA A 111 -13.70 -0.97 -4.55
N TYR A 112 -14.35 -0.14 -5.39
CA TYR A 112 -13.63 0.71 -6.35
C TYR A 112 -12.82 1.80 -5.64
N LEU A 113 -13.37 2.39 -4.58
CA LEU A 113 -12.66 3.36 -3.75
C LEU A 113 -11.44 2.73 -3.08
N MET A 114 -11.57 1.49 -2.59
CA MET A 114 -10.46 0.71 -2.04
C MET A 114 -9.37 0.46 -3.10
N ALA A 115 -9.76 0.01 -4.31
CA ALA A 115 -8.83 -0.24 -5.41
C ALA A 115 -8.09 1.03 -5.85
N LEU A 116 -8.80 2.16 -5.92
CA LEU A 116 -8.22 3.46 -6.28
C LEU A 116 -7.21 3.93 -5.23
N GLY A 117 -7.48 3.70 -3.94
CA GLY A 117 -6.54 3.92 -2.86
C GLY A 117 -5.26 3.08 -3.02
N PHE A 118 -5.38 1.78 -3.26
CA PHE A 118 -4.19 0.93 -3.47
C PHE A 118 -3.41 1.31 -4.73
N PHE A 119 -4.07 1.74 -5.81
CA PHE A 119 -3.39 2.23 -7.01
C PHE A 119 -2.59 3.52 -6.75
N GLY A 120 -3.17 4.47 -6.01
CA GLY A 120 -2.46 5.69 -5.60
C GLY A 120 -1.26 5.39 -4.70
N SER A 121 -1.42 4.45 -3.77
CA SER A 121 -0.33 3.95 -2.91
C SER A 121 0.79 3.33 -3.74
N LEU A 122 0.46 2.48 -4.73
CA LEU A 122 1.44 1.87 -5.63
C LEU A 122 2.24 2.90 -6.42
N PHE A 123 1.59 3.95 -6.93
CA PHE A 123 2.29 5.05 -7.61
C PHE A 123 3.26 5.78 -6.68
N CYS A 124 2.82 6.07 -5.45
CA CYS A 124 3.64 6.78 -4.48
C CYS A 124 4.83 5.94 -4.00
N THR A 125 4.62 4.67 -3.64
CA THR A 125 5.69 3.78 -3.20
C THR A 125 6.72 3.54 -4.32
N SER A 126 6.25 3.37 -5.56
CA SER A 126 7.13 3.20 -6.74
C SER A 126 7.98 4.46 -6.97
N SER A 127 7.38 5.63 -6.81
CA SER A 127 8.11 6.90 -6.91
C SER A 127 9.22 6.99 -5.86
N VAL A 128 8.94 6.62 -4.60
CA VAL A 128 9.94 6.57 -3.53
C VAL A 128 11.05 5.56 -3.83
N LEU A 129 10.68 4.39 -4.36
CA LEU A 129 11.64 3.36 -4.79
C LEU A 129 12.59 3.91 -5.88
N PHE A 130 12.05 4.58 -6.91
CA PHE A 130 12.88 5.20 -7.95
C PHE A 130 13.84 6.25 -7.40
N TYR A 131 13.42 7.07 -6.42
CA TYR A 131 14.32 8.01 -5.76
C TYR A 131 15.41 7.31 -4.93
N ALA A 132 15.17 6.08 -4.48
CA ALA A 132 16.07 5.31 -3.63
C ALA A 132 17.15 4.51 -4.40
N ILE A 133 16.97 4.28 -5.71
CA ILE A 133 17.90 3.56 -6.60
C ILE A 133 18.98 4.49 -7.15
#